data_AF-A0A350QVP5-F1
#
_entry.id   AF-A0A350QVP5-F1
#
_cell.length_a   1.000
_cell.length_b   1.000
_cell.length_c   1.000
_cell.angle_alpha   90.00
_cell.angle_beta   90.00
_cell.angle_gamma   90.00
#
_symmetry.space_group_name_H-M   'P 1'
#
loop_
_entity.id
_entity.type
_entity.pdbx_description
1 polymer ?
#
loop_
_entity_poly.entity_id
_entity_poly.type
_entity_poly.pdbx_seq_one_letter_code
_entity_poly.pdbx_strand_id
1 'polypeptide(L)'
;CNLFVDAEADLEMARRIAISSKCGRPGVCNAIENLVVDAGIAEEFLPACAKELSENGCELLVDERSAAILGDLSTKPADEKDYHEEFLDLRLSVKVVDSMDEAIAFVNRFGSGHSESIITKNKDNANRFLREVDASSVYWNASTRFTDGFEFGLGAEIGISTDRLHARGPMGLQELCTYKYQITGDGQWK
;
A
#
# COMPACT_ATOMS: atom_id res chain seq x y z
N CYS A 1 0.96 1.64 -5.12
CA CYS A 1 0.62 1.28 -3.72
C CYS A 1 0.85 -0.21 -3.50
N ASN A 2 1.35 -0.62 -2.33
CA ASN A 2 1.71 -2.00 -2.04
C ASN A 2 0.95 -2.54 -0.81
N LEU A 3 0.67 -3.84 -0.83
CA LEU A 3 0.17 -4.58 0.33
C LEU A 3 1.18 -5.68 0.69
N PHE A 4 1.73 -5.63 1.89
CA PHE A 4 2.59 -6.67 2.44
C PHE A 4 1.80 -7.59 3.38
N VAL A 5 1.84 -8.89 3.14
CA VAL A 5 1.26 -9.93 3.99
C VAL A 5 2.40 -10.62 4.73
N ASP A 6 2.52 -10.31 6.02
CA ASP A 6 3.60 -10.77 6.91
C ASP A 6 3.42 -12.23 7.33
N ALA A 7 4.49 -12.87 7.79
CA ALA A 7 4.48 -14.27 8.25
C ALA A 7 3.45 -14.55 9.36
N GLU A 8 3.09 -13.54 10.18
CA GLU A 8 2.12 -13.66 11.26
C GLU A 8 0.74 -13.05 10.90
N ALA A 9 0.43 -12.93 9.61
CA ALA A 9 -0.84 -12.39 9.14
C ALA A 9 -2.05 -13.27 9.52
N ASP A 10 -3.20 -12.61 9.70
CA ASP A 10 -4.48 -13.31 9.58
C ASP A 10 -4.79 -13.52 8.09
N LEU A 11 -4.68 -14.77 7.60
CA LEU A 11 -4.78 -15.06 6.16
C LEU A 11 -6.13 -14.68 5.56
N GLU A 12 -7.22 -14.83 6.33
CA GLU A 12 -8.56 -14.47 5.85
C GLU A 12 -8.72 -12.95 5.76
N MET A 13 -8.21 -12.21 6.76
CA MET A 13 -8.17 -10.75 6.71
C MET A 13 -7.30 -10.25 5.55
N ALA A 14 -6.11 -10.83 5.39
CA ALA A 14 -5.17 -10.47 4.33
C ALA A 14 -5.81 -10.65 2.95
N ARG A 15 -6.50 -11.78 2.73
CA ARG A 15 -7.22 -12.07 1.49
C ARG A 15 -8.31 -11.03 1.24
N ARG A 16 -9.21 -10.79 2.20
CA ARG A 16 -10.28 -9.79 2.05
C ARG A 16 -9.74 -8.39 1.74
N ILE A 17 -8.67 -7.99 2.42
CA ILE A 17 -8.04 -6.69 2.19
C ILE A 17 -7.37 -6.64 0.82
N ALA A 18 -6.68 -7.70 0.37
CA ALA A 18 -6.09 -7.76 -0.96
C ALA A 18 -7.15 -7.60 -2.07
N ILE A 19 -8.24 -8.37 -2.01
CA ILE A 19 -9.35 -8.26 -2.96
C ILE A 19 -9.97 -6.87 -2.93
N SER A 20 -10.31 -6.36 -1.74
CA SER A 20 -10.93 -5.04 -1.60
C SER A 20 -10.03 -3.93 -2.14
N SER A 21 -8.72 -4.02 -1.87
CA SER A 21 -7.76 -2.99 -2.27
C SER A 21 -7.45 -2.98 -3.76
N LYS A 22 -7.58 -4.12 -4.46
CA LYS A 22 -7.38 -4.21 -5.92
C LYS A 22 -8.68 -4.09 -6.71
N CYS A 23 -9.64 -4.97 -6.41
CA CYS A 23 -10.86 -5.16 -7.21
C CYS A 23 -11.98 -4.19 -6.84
N GLY A 24 -11.93 -3.55 -5.67
CA GLY A 24 -13.01 -2.66 -5.21
C GLY A 24 -13.20 -1.43 -6.09
N ARG A 25 -12.11 -0.79 -6.50
CA ARG A 25 -12.12 0.35 -7.43
C ARG A 25 -10.75 0.48 -8.12
N PRO A 26 -10.46 -0.33 -9.16
CA PRO A 26 -9.10 -0.44 -9.70
C PRO A 26 -8.54 0.83 -10.35
N GLY A 27 -9.41 1.72 -10.87
CA GLY A 27 -9.00 2.94 -11.58
C GLY A 27 -8.68 4.16 -10.69
N VAL A 28 -8.21 3.95 -9.46
CA VAL A 28 -7.86 5.01 -8.51
C VAL A 28 -6.45 4.80 -7.97
N CYS A 29 -5.75 5.90 -7.67
CA CYS A 29 -4.33 5.90 -7.31
C CYS A 29 -3.98 5.19 -5.99
N ASN A 30 -4.98 4.94 -5.12
CA ASN A 30 -4.77 4.23 -3.85
C ASN A 30 -5.15 2.73 -3.93
N ALA A 31 -5.50 2.21 -5.11
CA ALA A 31 -5.61 0.77 -5.32
C ALA A 31 -4.21 0.12 -5.24
N ILE A 32 -4.12 -1.11 -4.72
CA ILE A 32 -2.82 -1.80 -4.69
C ILE A 32 -2.40 -2.18 -6.11
N GLU A 33 -1.11 -2.08 -6.39
CA GLU A 33 -0.52 -2.49 -7.67
C GLU A 33 0.46 -3.66 -7.48
N ASN A 34 0.98 -3.81 -6.25
CA ASN A 34 1.80 -4.94 -5.84
C ASN A 34 1.22 -5.61 -4.58
N LEU A 35 1.18 -6.95 -4.60
CA LEU A 35 0.97 -7.81 -3.44
C LEU A 35 2.29 -8.50 -3.10
N VAL A 36 2.83 -8.17 -1.93
CA VAL A 36 4.07 -8.72 -1.40
C VAL A 36 3.72 -9.72 -0.31
N VAL A 37 4.24 -10.94 -0.38
CA VAL A 37 3.87 -12.01 0.57
C VAL A 37 5.12 -12.61 1.19
N ASP A 38 5.11 -12.78 2.50
CA ASP A 38 6.19 -13.46 3.20
C ASP A 38 6.28 -14.95 2.81
N ALA A 39 7.50 -15.40 2.55
CA ALA A 39 7.88 -16.76 2.23
C ALA A 39 7.25 -17.83 3.13
N GLY A 40 7.15 -17.56 4.43
CA GLY A 40 6.69 -18.52 5.44
C GLY A 40 5.20 -18.87 5.34
N ILE A 41 4.40 -18.03 4.67
CA ILE A 41 2.96 -18.24 4.49
C ILE A 41 2.54 -18.32 3.01
N ALA A 42 3.46 -18.10 2.07
CA ALA A 42 3.14 -17.98 0.66
C ALA A 42 2.42 -19.21 0.09
N GLU A 43 2.85 -20.42 0.46
CA GLU A 43 2.21 -21.67 0.00
C GLU A 43 0.78 -21.85 0.52
N GLU A 44 0.47 -21.36 1.72
CA GLU A 44 -0.87 -21.44 2.31
C GLU A 44 -1.78 -20.32 1.79
N PHE A 45 -1.25 -19.11 1.66
CA PHE A 45 -2.00 -17.90 1.37
C PHE A 45 -2.27 -17.69 -0.12
N LEU A 46 -1.23 -17.80 -0.97
CA LEU A 46 -1.30 -17.39 -2.36
C LEU A 46 -2.34 -18.16 -3.18
N PRO A 47 -2.46 -19.50 -3.11
CA PRO A 47 -3.40 -20.23 -3.96
C PRO A 47 -4.86 -19.78 -3.79
N ALA A 48 -5.29 -19.56 -2.53
CA ALA A 48 -6.65 -19.11 -2.24
C ALA A 48 -6.88 -17.64 -2.66
N CYS A 49 -5.91 -16.76 -2.35
CA CYS A 49 -6.02 -15.35 -2.68
C CYS A 49 -5.98 -15.11 -4.20
N ALA A 50 -5.03 -15.75 -4.91
CA ALA A 50 -4.86 -15.63 -6.35
C ALA A 50 -6.08 -16.14 -7.12
N LYS A 51 -6.66 -17.27 -6.68
CA LYS A 51 -7.90 -17.79 -7.26
C LYS A 51 -9.02 -16.77 -7.20
N GLU A 52 -9.26 -16.17 -6.02
CA GLU A 52 -10.33 -15.18 -5.86
C GLU A 52 -10.05 -13.88 -6.62
N LEU A 53 -8.79 -13.42 -6.67
CA LEU A 53 -8.39 -12.30 -7.52
C LEU A 53 -8.74 -12.58 -8.99
N SER A 54 -8.39 -13.76 -9.51
CA SER A 54 -8.71 -14.17 -10.88
C SER A 54 -10.22 -14.32 -11.12
N GLU A 55 -10.99 -14.83 -10.15
CA GLU A 55 -12.46 -14.88 -10.22
C GLU A 55 -13.09 -13.49 -10.29
N ASN A 56 -12.44 -12.46 -9.72
CA ASN A 56 -12.82 -11.06 -9.86
C ASN A 56 -12.26 -10.39 -11.13
N GLY A 57 -11.68 -11.17 -12.05
CA GLY A 57 -11.14 -10.69 -13.32
C GLY A 57 -9.76 -10.03 -13.22
N CYS A 58 -9.06 -10.19 -12.09
CA CYS A 58 -7.70 -9.70 -11.94
C CYS A 58 -6.69 -10.60 -12.67
N GLU A 59 -5.93 -10.01 -13.58
CA GLU A 59 -4.77 -10.62 -14.18
C GLU A 59 -3.58 -10.51 -13.21
N LEU A 60 -2.88 -11.63 -12.99
CA LEU A 60 -1.77 -11.70 -12.05
C LEU A 60 -0.44 -11.78 -12.80
N LEU A 61 0.44 -10.82 -12.51
CA LEU A 61 1.83 -10.82 -12.93
C LEU A 61 2.67 -11.30 -11.75
N VAL A 62 3.45 -12.36 -11.90
CA VAL A 62 4.03 -13.08 -10.76
C VAL A 62 5.51 -13.38 -10.96
N ASP A 63 6.30 -13.37 -9.89
CA ASP A 63 7.68 -13.87 -9.94
C ASP A 63 7.76 -15.40 -10.06
N GLU A 64 8.95 -15.94 -10.31
CA GLU A 64 9.16 -17.39 -10.49
C GLU A 64 8.69 -18.21 -9.29
N ARG A 65 8.90 -17.69 -8.07
CA ARG A 65 8.51 -18.36 -6.84
C ARG A 65 6.99 -18.40 -6.68
N SER A 66 6.32 -17.29 -6.93
CA SER A 66 4.85 -17.21 -6.94
C SER A 66 4.26 -18.11 -8.03
N ALA A 67 4.85 -18.13 -9.24
CA ALA A 67 4.43 -19.02 -10.32
C ALA A 67 4.50 -20.49 -9.91
N ALA A 68 5.59 -20.90 -9.26
CA ALA A 68 5.76 -22.27 -8.77
C ALA A 68 4.70 -22.66 -7.73
N ILE A 69 4.32 -21.73 -6.84
CA ILE A 69 3.26 -21.96 -5.83
C ILE A 69 1.88 -22.05 -6.48
N LEU A 70 1.61 -21.21 -7.49
CA LEU A 70 0.31 -21.09 -8.13
C LEU A 70 0.03 -22.19 -9.17
N GLY A 71 1.07 -22.89 -9.64
CA GLY A 71 0.95 -24.06 -10.50
C GLY A 71 0.17 -23.75 -11.79
N ASP A 72 -0.98 -24.41 -11.96
CA ASP A 72 -1.80 -24.32 -13.18
C ASP A 72 -2.64 -23.04 -13.29
N LEU A 73 -2.59 -22.14 -12.31
CA LEU A 73 -3.30 -20.86 -12.39
C LEU A 73 -2.73 -19.99 -13.52
N SER A 74 -3.60 -19.44 -14.36
CA SER A 74 -3.21 -18.56 -15.46
C SER A 74 -2.59 -17.26 -14.92
N THR A 75 -1.28 -17.12 -15.07
CA THR A 75 -0.49 -15.96 -14.64
C THR A 75 0.45 -15.51 -15.77
N LYS A 76 0.96 -14.29 -15.69
CA LYS A 76 2.05 -13.80 -16.54
C LYS A 76 3.31 -13.63 -15.70
N PRO A 77 4.51 -13.78 -16.27
CA PRO A 77 5.73 -13.43 -15.55
C PRO A 77 5.75 -11.92 -15.27
N ALA A 78 6.10 -11.53 -14.05
CA ALA A 78 6.41 -10.14 -13.70
C ALA A 78 7.91 -9.86 -13.92
N ASP A 79 8.23 -8.67 -14.41
CA ASP A 79 9.57 -8.10 -14.38
C ASP A 79 9.66 -6.89 -13.44
N GLU A 80 10.84 -6.28 -13.33
CA GLU A 80 11.05 -5.13 -12.44
C GLU A 80 10.18 -3.91 -12.81
N LYS A 81 9.84 -3.73 -14.08
CA LYS A 81 9.02 -2.59 -14.53
C LYS A 81 7.58 -2.76 -14.07
N ASP A 82 7.08 -3.99 -14.04
CA ASP A 82 5.74 -4.29 -13.53
C ASP A 82 5.57 -3.94 -12.05
N TYR A 83 6.66 -3.92 -11.27
CA TYR A 83 6.61 -3.47 -9.87
C TYR A 83 6.56 -1.94 -9.73
N HIS A 84 7.06 -1.20 -10.72
CA HIS A 84 7.00 0.26 -10.77
C HIS A 84 5.72 0.80 -11.41
N GLU A 85 5.04 -0.01 -12.24
CA GLU A 85 3.90 0.42 -13.03
C GLU A 85 2.65 0.66 -12.17
N GLU A 86 1.99 1.80 -12.38
CA GLU A 86 0.64 2.04 -11.87
C GLU A 86 -0.35 1.62 -12.95
N PHE A 87 -0.95 0.44 -12.79
CA PHE A 87 -1.80 -0.15 -13.84
C PHE A 87 -3.14 0.56 -14.00
N LEU A 88 -3.74 1.03 -12.90
CA LEU A 88 -5.09 1.64 -12.87
C LEU A 88 -6.19 0.76 -13.50
N ASP A 89 -5.97 -0.55 -13.53
CA ASP A 89 -6.89 -1.55 -14.05
C ASP A 89 -6.84 -2.83 -13.21
N LEU A 90 -7.42 -3.93 -13.69
CA LEU A 90 -7.44 -5.23 -13.00
C LEU A 90 -6.17 -6.06 -13.30
N ARG A 91 -4.99 -5.44 -13.19
CA ARG A 91 -3.70 -6.14 -13.10
C ARG A 91 -3.11 -5.98 -11.71
N LEU A 92 -2.41 -7.01 -11.24
CA LEU A 92 -1.73 -7.01 -9.95
C LEU A 92 -0.42 -7.78 -10.06
N SER A 93 0.68 -7.14 -9.68
CA SER A 93 1.97 -7.79 -9.53
C SER A 93 2.05 -8.51 -8.18
N VAL A 94 2.59 -9.72 -8.15
CA VAL A 94 2.74 -10.55 -6.95
C VAL A 94 4.20 -10.93 -6.78
N LYS A 95 4.73 -10.74 -5.57
CA LYS A 95 6.10 -11.08 -5.22
C LYS A 95 6.14 -11.80 -3.88
N VAL A 96 6.95 -12.86 -3.80
CA VAL A 96 7.31 -13.48 -2.52
C VAL A 96 8.66 -12.91 -2.04
N VAL A 97 8.74 -12.59 -0.76
CA VAL A 97 9.94 -12.06 -0.09
C VAL A 97 10.30 -12.91 1.12
N ASP A 98 11.58 -12.95 1.50
CA ASP A 98 12.07 -13.83 2.57
C ASP A 98 12.06 -13.18 3.95
N SER A 99 11.78 -11.87 4.03
CA SER A 99 11.81 -11.15 5.31
C SER A 99 11.08 -9.80 5.28
N MET A 100 10.78 -9.30 6.47
CA MET A 100 10.34 -7.92 6.71
C MET A 100 11.29 -6.87 6.10
N ASP A 101 12.61 -7.09 6.20
CA ASP A 101 13.62 -6.18 5.64
C ASP A 101 13.51 -6.07 4.12
N GLU A 102 13.33 -7.21 3.45
CA GLU A 102 13.10 -7.25 2.01
C GLU A 102 11.75 -6.62 1.63
N ALA A 103 10.69 -6.86 2.42
CA ALA A 103 9.39 -6.25 2.20
C ALA A 103 9.45 -4.71 2.27
N ILE A 104 10.07 -4.16 3.33
CA ILE A 104 10.25 -2.71 3.50
C ILE A 104 11.12 -2.14 2.37
N ALA A 105 12.20 -2.83 2.01
CA ALA A 105 13.07 -2.41 0.91
C ALA A 105 12.33 -2.41 -0.44
N PHE A 106 11.49 -3.43 -0.69
CA PHE A 106 10.65 -3.51 -1.88
C PHE A 106 9.68 -2.33 -1.92
N VAL A 107 8.91 -2.12 -0.85
CA VAL A 107 7.91 -1.05 -0.78
C VAL A 107 8.54 0.33 -0.96
N ASN A 108 9.67 0.61 -0.30
CA ASN A 108 10.36 1.89 -0.45
C ASN A 108 11.01 2.09 -1.83
N ARG A 109 11.35 1.01 -2.55
CA ARG A 109 11.93 1.09 -3.90
C ARG A 109 10.87 1.25 -4.98
N PHE A 110 9.78 0.50 -4.88
CA PHE A 110 8.77 0.37 -5.93
C PHE A 110 7.49 1.16 -5.65
N GLY A 111 7.24 1.53 -4.39
CA GLY A 111 6.16 2.43 -4.02
C GLY A 111 6.39 3.87 -4.50
N SER A 112 5.29 4.56 -4.81
CA SER A 112 5.28 5.98 -5.20
C SER A 112 5.25 6.93 -4.00
N GLY A 113 5.36 6.39 -2.77
CA GLY A 113 5.18 7.16 -1.53
C GLY A 113 3.72 7.56 -1.27
N HIS A 114 2.76 6.91 -1.91
CA HIS A 114 1.32 7.19 -1.77
C HIS A 114 0.72 6.44 -0.57
N SER A 115 0.35 5.17 -0.74
CA SER A 115 -0.29 4.35 0.30
C SER A 115 0.33 2.97 0.36
N GLU A 116 0.68 2.53 1.57
CA GLU A 116 1.35 1.26 1.80
C GLU A 116 0.73 0.56 3.01
N SER A 117 0.54 -0.76 2.96
CA SER A 117 -0.13 -1.49 4.04
C SER A 117 0.59 -2.77 4.41
N ILE A 118 0.62 -3.08 5.71
CA ILE A 118 1.03 -4.37 6.25
C ILE A 118 -0.15 -5.09 6.89
N ILE A 119 -0.28 -6.39 6.64
CA ILE A 119 -1.18 -7.29 7.37
C ILE A 119 -0.36 -8.19 8.28
N THR A 120 -0.55 -8.06 9.60
CA THR A 120 0.15 -8.86 10.61
C THR A 120 -0.59 -8.86 11.95
N LYS A 121 -0.49 -9.94 12.73
CA LYS A 121 -0.85 -9.96 14.15
C LYS A 121 0.31 -9.52 15.06
N ASN A 122 1.53 -9.50 14.53
CA ASN A 122 2.71 -9.10 15.28
C ASN A 122 2.80 -7.56 15.36
N LYS A 123 2.61 -7.05 16.57
CA LYS A 123 2.61 -5.61 16.85
C LYS A 123 3.98 -4.97 16.58
N ASP A 124 5.07 -5.68 16.85
CA ASP A 124 6.42 -5.14 16.64
C ASP A 124 6.73 -5.01 15.15
N ASN A 125 6.34 -6.01 14.34
CA ASN A 125 6.38 -5.96 12.88
C ASN A 125 5.55 -4.81 12.32
N ALA A 126 4.31 -4.65 12.81
CA ALA A 126 3.44 -3.54 12.41
C ALA A 126 4.07 -2.17 12.70
N ASN A 127 4.55 -1.95 13.92
CA ASN A 127 5.20 -0.69 14.31
C ASN A 127 6.47 -0.43 13.51
N ARG A 128 7.23 -1.49 13.21
CA ARG A 128 8.43 -1.41 12.40
C ARG A 128 8.10 -0.93 10.99
N PHE A 129 7.13 -1.57 10.33
CA PHE A 129 6.69 -1.20 8.98
C PHE A 129 6.14 0.23 8.94
N LEU A 130 5.26 0.61 9.88
CA LEU A 130 4.72 1.98 10.00
C LEU A 130 5.80 3.05 10.15
N ARG A 131 6.95 2.72 10.75
CA ARG A 131 8.06 3.65 10.97
C ARG A 131 9.04 3.71 9.80
N GLU A 132 9.30 2.57 9.16
CA GLU A 132 10.40 2.41 8.19
C GLU A 132 9.94 2.57 6.73
N VAL A 133 8.64 2.48 6.45
CA VAL A 133 8.08 2.79 5.13
C VAL A 133 7.82 4.28 4.99
N ASP A 134 8.37 4.90 3.94
CA ASP A 134 8.22 6.33 3.68
C ASP A 134 7.13 6.61 2.63
N ALA A 135 5.88 6.62 3.09
CA ALA A 135 4.73 7.00 2.26
C ALA A 135 3.84 8.03 2.97
N SER A 136 2.92 8.61 2.21
CA SER A 136 1.96 9.58 2.75
C SER A 136 1.04 8.95 3.80
N SER A 137 0.65 7.70 3.57
CA SER A 137 -0.23 6.92 4.44
C SER A 137 0.29 5.49 4.55
N VAL A 138 0.61 5.05 5.76
CA VAL A 138 1.05 3.68 6.04
C VAL A 138 0.04 3.02 6.98
N TYR A 139 -0.44 1.85 6.61
CA TYR A 139 -1.54 1.16 7.29
C TYR A 139 -1.09 -0.13 7.95
N TRP A 140 -1.72 -0.46 9.07
CA TRP A 140 -1.67 -1.78 9.70
C TRP A 140 -3.07 -2.40 9.67
N ASN A 141 -3.20 -3.58 9.07
CA ASN A 141 -4.45 -4.35 8.99
C ASN A 141 -5.62 -3.56 8.36
N ALA A 142 -5.34 -2.70 7.39
CA ALA A 142 -6.36 -1.92 6.68
C ALA A 142 -6.05 -1.79 5.18
N SER A 143 -7.09 -1.56 4.38
CA SER A 143 -6.95 -1.33 2.94
C SER A 143 -6.31 0.02 2.65
N THR A 144 -5.47 0.09 1.61
CA THR A 144 -4.94 1.36 1.07
C THR A 144 -6.03 2.25 0.50
N ARG A 145 -7.22 1.71 0.21
CA ARG A 145 -8.40 2.46 -0.27
C ARG A 145 -8.88 3.53 0.72
N PHE A 146 -8.50 3.43 1.99
CA PHE A 146 -8.78 4.44 3.01
C PHE A 146 -7.97 5.73 2.85
N THR A 147 -7.01 5.82 1.91
CA THR A 147 -6.32 7.10 1.63
C THR A 147 -7.24 8.00 0.83
N ASP A 148 -8.12 8.69 1.54
CA ASP A 148 -9.16 9.56 1.01
C ASP A 148 -9.56 10.57 2.12
N GLY A 149 -9.76 11.83 1.75
CA GLY A 149 -10.04 12.90 2.69
C GLY A 149 -11.35 12.76 3.45
N PHE A 150 -12.39 12.15 2.87
CA PHE A 150 -13.62 11.85 3.61
C PHE A 150 -13.39 10.75 4.64
N GLU A 151 -12.70 9.67 4.24
CA GLU A 151 -12.35 8.58 5.15
C GLU A 151 -11.45 9.04 6.30
N PHE A 152 -10.58 10.04 6.04
CA PHE A 152 -9.73 10.67 7.05
C PHE A 152 -10.44 11.75 7.90
N GLY A 153 -11.73 12.01 7.65
CA GLY A 153 -12.53 12.97 8.43
C GLY A 153 -12.27 14.44 8.09
N LEU A 154 -11.62 14.73 6.96
CA LEU A 154 -11.39 16.10 6.46
C LEU A 154 -12.64 16.71 5.83
N GLY A 155 -13.64 15.87 5.50
CA GLY A 155 -14.91 16.27 4.92
C GLY A 155 -14.87 16.64 3.43
N ALA A 156 -13.68 16.95 2.88
CA ALA A 156 -13.39 17.04 1.46
C ALA A 156 -11.86 17.01 1.26
N GLU A 157 -11.41 16.70 0.05
CA GLU A 157 -10.02 16.86 -0.36
C GLU A 157 -9.93 17.54 -1.74
N ILE A 158 -8.82 18.23 -2.00
CA ILE A 158 -8.46 18.67 -3.36
C ILE A 158 -7.71 17.55 -4.13
N GLY A 159 -7.06 16.66 -3.40
CA GLY A 159 -6.26 15.55 -3.90
C GLY A 159 -5.31 15.03 -2.81
N ILE A 160 -4.44 14.09 -3.18
CA ILE A 160 -3.51 13.42 -2.26
C ILE A 160 -2.09 13.80 -2.66
N SER A 161 -1.35 14.39 -1.73
CA SER A 161 0.06 14.75 -1.93
C SER A 161 0.98 13.61 -1.50
N THR A 162 1.89 13.21 -2.37
CA THR A 162 2.99 12.27 -2.03
C THR A 162 4.28 13.00 -1.64
N ASP A 163 4.32 14.32 -1.79
CA ASP A 163 5.49 15.15 -1.50
C ASP A 163 5.80 15.22 0.00
N ARG A 164 7.08 15.46 0.32
CA ARG A 164 7.56 15.56 1.71
C ARG A 164 7.42 16.96 2.33
N LEU A 165 7.12 17.98 1.53
CA LEU A 165 7.09 19.38 1.98
C LEU A 165 5.66 19.93 1.97
N HIS A 166 5.39 20.86 2.90
CA HIS A 166 4.10 21.55 3.09
C HIS A 166 2.94 20.65 3.54
N ALA A 167 2.41 19.82 2.65
CA ALA A 167 1.27 18.94 2.90
C ALA A 167 1.54 17.55 2.30
N ARG A 168 1.17 16.49 3.04
CA ARG A 168 1.39 15.10 2.66
C ARG A 168 0.19 14.25 3.06
N GLY A 169 -0.30 13.41 2.15
CA GLY A 169 -1.57 12.69 2.27
C GLY A 169 -2.74 13.49 1.69
N PRO A 170 -3.99 13.11 2.02
CA PRO A 170 -5.18 13.86 1.66
C PRO A 170 -5.09 15.33 2.07
N MET A 171 -5.27 16.24 1.12
CA MET A 171 -5.17 17.69 1.34
C MET A 171 -6.56 18.32 1.52
N GLY A 172 -6.88 18.67 2.76
CA GLY A 172 -8.11 19.37 3.14
C GLY A 172 -7.91 20.89 3.17
N LEU A 173 -8.78 21.59 3.92
CA LEU A 173 -8.76 23.06 4.00
C LEU A 173 -7.48 23.61 4.64
N GLN A 174 -6.94 22.91 5.65
CA GLN A 174 -5.76 23.35 6.39
C GLN A 174 -4.51 23.36 5.49
N GLU A 175 -4.40 22.37 4.59
CA GLU A 175 -3.30 22.22 3.65
C GLU A 175 -3.30 23.30 2.55
N LEU A 176 -4.39 24.07 2.40
CA LEU A 176 -4.46 25.22 1.50
C LEU A 176 -4.13 26.55 2.19
N CYS A 177 -3.79 26.50 3.47
CA CYS A 177 -3.44 27.67 4.27
C CYS A 177 -1.91 27.79 4.44
N THR A 178 -1.45 29.01 4.71
CA THR A 178 -0.10 29.27 5.21
C THR A 178 -0.19 30.06 6.51
N TYR A 179 0.89 30.16 7.26
CA TYR A 179 0.92 30.90 8.51
C TYR A 179 1.67 32.22 8.35
N LYS A 180 1.39 33.17 9.26
CA LYS A 180 2.18 34.39 9.42
C LYS A 180 2.38 34.65 10.90
N TYR A 181 3.47 35.32 11.24
CA TYR A 181 3.66 35.85 12.58
C TYR A 181 2.99 37.20 12.70
N GLN A 182 2.24 37.41 13.77
CA GLN A 182 1.72 38.71 14.16
C GLN A 182 2.41 39.12 15.46
N ILE A 183 3.13 40.24 15.42
CA ILE A 183 3.87 40.77 16.57
C ILE A 183 3.26 42.13 16.92
N THR A 184 2.70 42.23 18.12
CA THR A 184 2.18 43.49 18.67
C THR A 184 3.17 44.00 19.70
N GLY A 185 3.69 45.20 19.46
CA GLY A 185 4.65 45.88 20.34
C GLY A 185 4.12 47.20 20.89
N ASP A 186 4.80 47.70 21.92
CA ASP A 186 4.59 49.00 22.56
C ASP A 186 5.93 49.64 22.95
N GLY A 187 6.90 49.61 22.03
CA GLY A 187 8.22 50.23 22.23
C GLY A 187 9.36 49.29 22.60
N GLN A 188 9.26 48.00 22.27
CA GLN A 188 10.36 47.05 22.45
C GLN A 188 11.54 47.42 21.54
N TRP A 189 12.74 47.39 22.11
CA TRP A 189 14.01 47.62 21.42
C TRP A 189 14.91 46.38 21.56
N LYS A 190 15.79 46.18 20.57
CA LYS A 190 16.83 45.14 20.54
C LYS A 190 18.12 45.74 20.03
#